data_AF-A0A3A9EKT9-F1
#
_entry.id   AF-A0A3A9EKT9-F1
#
_cell.length_a   1.000
_cell.length_b   1.000
_cell.length_c   1.000
_cell.angle_alpha   90.00
_cell.angle_beta   90.00
_cell.angle_gamma   90.00
#
_symmetry.space_group_name_H-M   'P 1'
#
loop_
_entity.id
_entity.type
_entity.pdbx_description
1 polymer ?
#
loop_
_entity_poly.entity_id
_entity_poly.type
_entity_poly.pdbx_seq_one_letter_code
_entity_poly.pdbx_strand_id
1 'polypeptide(L)' 'MYRNLEAELVRAGLSKQELAKKIGCTPSTLSMKLNGKSPLSLAEASKIKQIVGVDISLEELFAAAS' A
#
# COMPACT_ATOMS: atom_id res chain seq x y z
N MET A 1 2.38 -2.62 -10.15
CA MET A 1 1.60 -2.06 -9.02
C MET A 1 0.58 -3.09 -8.54
N TYR A 2 0.26 -3.10 -7.25
CA TYR A 2 -0.68 -4.06 -6.64
C TYR A 2 -2.14 -3.63 -6.86
N ARG A 3 -2.86 -4.34 -7.74
CA ARG A 3 -4.26 -4.02 -8.12
C ARG A 3 -5.21 -4.06 -6.92
N ASN A 4 -5.04 -5.05 -6.04
CA ASN A 4 -5.88 -5.18 -4.85
C ASN A 4 -5.71 -3.98 -3.91
N LEU A 5 -4.48 -3.60 -3.58
CA LEU A 5 -4.22 -2.38 -2.81
C LEU A 5 -4.86 -1.12 -3.45
N GLU A 6 -4.82 -0.96 -4.78
CA GLU A 6 -5.49 0.16 -5.43
C GLU A 6 -7.00 0.16 -5.23
N ALA A 7 -7.64 -1.00 -5.40
CA ALA A 7 -9.07 -1.14 -5.17
C ALA A 7 -9.43 -0.79 -3.73
N GLU A 8 -8.67 -1.29 -2.75
CA GLU A 8 -8.95 -1.01 -1.34
C GLU A 8 -8.70 0.45 -0.95
N LEU A 9 -7.70 1.12 -1.54
CA LEU A 9 -7.51 2.57 -1.36
C LEU A 9 -8.71 3.37 -1.87
N VAL A 10 -9.26 3.00 -3.03
CA VAL A 10 -10.47 3.62 -3.57
C VAL A 10 -11.67 3.37 -2.66
N ARG A 11 -11.88 2.14 -2.17
CA ARG A 11 -12.97 1.81 -1.23
C ARG A 11 -12.85 2.56 0.10
N ALA A 12 -11.63 2.73 0.60
CA ALA A 12 -11.35 3.47 1.81
C ALA A 12 -11.37 5.00 1.62
N GLY A 13 -11.54 5.50 0.40
CA GLY A 13 -11.48 6.94 0.08
C GLY A 13 -10.11 7.55 0.38
N LEU A 14 -9.03 6.76 0.31
CA LEU A 14 -7.68 7.16 0.70
C LEU A 14 -6.80 7.39 -0.53
N SER A 15 -6.24 8.60 -0.66
CA SER A 15 -5.28 8.89 -1.71
C SER A 15 -3.89 8.30 -1.39
N LYS A 16 -3.07 8.09 -2.44
CA LYS A 16 -1.66 7.69 -2.27
C LYS A 16 -0.84 8.74 -1.51
N GLN A 17 -1.21 10.03 -1.62
CA GLN A 17 -0.57 11.12 -0.86
C GLN A 17 -0.86 11.01 0.64
N GLU A 18 -2.11 10.76 1.01
CA GLU A 18 -2.49 10.56 2.41
C GLU A 18 -1.88 9.28 2.98
N LEU A 19 -1.84 8.19 2.20
CA LEU A 19 -1.17 6.97 2.61
C LEU A 19 0.31 7.23 2.91
N ALA A 20 1.03 7.91 2.01
CA ALA A 20 2.44 8.26 2.18
C ALA A 20 2.65 9.06 3.48
N LYS A 21 1.79 10.06 3.73
CA LYS A 21 1.81 10.86 4.97
C LYS A 21 1.57 9.99 6.21
N LYS A 22 0.60 9.07 6.18
CA LYS A 22 0.28 8.18 7.32
C LYS A 22 1.39 7.17 7.61
N ILE A 23 2.12 6.70 6.59
CA ILE A 23 3.24 5.78 6.78
C ILE A 23 4.58 6.50 7.06
N GLY A 24 4.64 7.83 6.86
CA GLY A 24 5.78 8.66 7.22
C GLY A 24 6.84 8.78 6.10
N CYS A 25 6.43 8.75 4.83
CA CYS A 25 7.34 8.92 3.69
C CYS A 25 6.77 9.89 2.65
N THR A 26 7.57 10.20 1.64
CA THR A 26 7.12 11.03 0.52
C THR A 26 6.28 10.20 -0.47
N PRO A 27 5.40 10.84 -1.27
CA PRO A 27 4.66 10.14 -2.32
C PRO A 27 5.57 9.44 -3.35
N SER A 28 6.74 10.01 -3.65
CA SER A 28 7.73 9.40 -4.55
C SER A 28 8.34 8.14 -3.93
N THR A 29 8.69 8.15 -2.64
CA THR A 29 9.18 6.97 -1.92
C THR A 29 8.12 5.87 -1.88
N LEU A 30 6.86 6.21 -1.56
CA LEU A 30 5.76 5.24 -1.61
C LEU A 30 5.62 4.63 -3.02
N SER A 31 5.65 5.46 -4.07
CA SER A 31 5.58 4.98 -5.45
C SER A 31 6.73 4.02 -5.80
N MET A 32 7.96 4.33 -5.37
CA MET A 32 9.10 3.42 -5.56
C MET A 32 8.87 2.07 -4.86
N LYS A 33 8.38 2.08 -3.62
CA LYS A 33 8.09 0.86 -2.84
C LYS A 33 7.01 0.01 -3.52
N LEU A 34 5.89 0.62 -3.91
CA LEU A 34 4.76 -0.09 -4.53
C LEU A 34 5.04 -0.59 -5.96
N ASN A 35 6.09 -0.08 -6.59
CA ASN A 35 6.55 -0.51 -7.92
C ASN A 35 7.82 -1.39 -7.87
N GLY A 36 8.26 -1.83 -6.68
CA GLY A 36 9.43 -2.69 -6.52
C GLY A 36 10.78 -2.01 -6.81
N LYS A 37 10.80 -0.67 -6.91
CA LYS A 37 12.03 0.13 -7.09
C LYS A 37 12.74 0.43 -5.77
N SER A 38 12.10 0.15 -4.64
CA SER A 38 12.72 0.15 -3.32
C SER A 38 12.05 -0.87 -2.40
N PRO A 39 12.73 -1.35 -1.35
CA PRO A 39 12.16 -2.34 -0.43
C PRO A 39 10.94 -1.80 0.31
N LEU A 40 9.87 -2.60 0.33
CA LEU A 40 8.74 -2.43 1.24
C LEU A 40 8.93 -3.42 2.39
N SER A 41 9.12 -2.91 3.60
CA SER A 41 9.28 -3.77 4.78
C SER A 41 7.95 -4.40 5.19
N LEU A 42 8.02 -5.54 5.89
CA LEU A 42 6.83 -6.19 6.46
C LEU A 42 6.06 -5.27 7.42
N ALA A 43 6.77 -4.44 8.19
CA ALA A 43 6.17 -3.46 9.10
C ALA A 43 5.37 -2.39 8.33
N GLU A 44 5.92 -1.88 7.22
CA GLU A 44 5.22 -0.93 6.36
C GLU A 44 4.01 -1.58 5.68
N ALA A 45 4.15 -2.80 5.15
CA ALA A 45 3.04 -3.54 4.54
C ALA A 45 1.90 -3.78 5.55
N SER A 46 2.25 -4.17 6.78
CA SER A 46 1.29 -4.36 7.88
C SER A 46 0.59 -3.05 8.25
N LYS A 47 1.34 -1.94 8.33
CA LYS A 47 0.79 -0.61 8.60
C LYS A 47 -0.15 -0.13 7.49
N ILE A 48 0.19 -0.40 6.22
CA ILE A 48 -0.69 -0.11 5.07
C ILE A 48 -1.99 -0.90 5.21
N LYS A 49 -1.93 -2.21 5.47
CA LYS A 49 -3.13 -3.04 5.70
C LYS A 49 -4.01 -2.47 6.82
N GLN A 50 -3.43 -2.07 7.95
CA GLN A 50 -4.15 -1.46 9.07
C GLN A 50 -4.81 -0.13 8.68
N ILE A 51 -4.12 0.73 7.92
CA ILE A 51 -4.65 2.02 7.46
C ILE A 51 -5.83 1.82 6.49
N VAL A 52 -5.71 0.84 5.61
CA VAL A 52 -6.72 0.51 4.60
C VAL A 52 -7.93 -0.20 5.23
N GLY A 53 -7.73 -0.91 6.34
CA GLY A 53 -8.81 -1.44 7.18
C GLY A 53 -9.49 -2.69 6.61
N VAL A 54 -8.71 -3.58 5.97
CA VAL A 54 -9.23 -4.78 5.27
C VAL A 54 -8.87 -6.08 5.98
N ASP A 55 -9.77 -7.06 5.86
CA ASP A 55 -9.62 -8.42 6.41
C ASP A 55 -9.22 -9.44 5.34
N ILE A 56 -8.14 -9.12 4.61
CA ILE A 56 -7.49 -10.03 3.65
C ILE A 56 -6.02 -10.20 4.04
N SER A 57 -5.37 -11.24 3.54
CA SER A 57 -3.95 -11.47 3.86
C SER A 57 -3.04 -10.42 3.21
N LEU A 58 -1.78 -10.33 3.66
CA LEU A 58 -0.80 -9.45 3.02
C LEU A 58 -0.48 -9.93 1.60
N GLU A 59 -0.45 -11.25 1.40
CA GLU A 59 -0.24 -11.89 0.10
C GLU A 59 -1.33 -11.49 -0.88
N GLU A 60 -2.60 -11.49 -0.46
CA GLU A 60 -3.72 -11.05 -1.30
C GLU A 60 -3.65 -9.54 -1.55
N LEU A 61 -3.46 -8.73 -0.51
CA LEU A 61 -3.41 -7.26 -0.64
C LEU A 61 -2.28 -6.79 -1.57
N PHE A 62 -1.13 -7.47 -1.52
CA PHE A 62 0.07 -7.20 -2.31
C PHE A 62 0.29 -8.25 -3.42
N ALA A 63 -0.76 -8.92 -3.89
CA ALA A 63 -0.66 -9.83 -5.01
C ALA A 63 -0.22 -9.05 -6.27
N ALA A 64 0.85 -9.54 -6.91
CA ALA A 64 1.28 -8.98 -8.18
C ALA A 64 0.17 -9.19 -9.22
N ALA A 65 -0.16 -8.13 -9.94
CA ALA A 65 -1.00 -8.23 -11.11
C ALA A 65 -0.31 -9.11 -12.16
N SER A 66 -0.85 -10.31 -12.40
CA SER A 66 -0.59 -11.09 -13.61
C SER A 66 -1.13 -10.40 -14.86
#